data_AF-A0A3G9D1N2-F1
#
_entry.id   AF-A0A3G9D1N2-F1
#
_cell.length_a   1.000
_cell.length_b   1.000
_cell.length_c   1.000
_cell.angle_alpha   90.00
_cell.angle_beta   90.00
_cell.angle_gamma   90.00
#
_symmetry.space_group_name_H-M   'P 1'
#
loop_
_entity.id
_entity.type
_entity.pdbx_description
1 polymer ?
#
loop_
_entity_poly.entity_id
_entity_poly.type
_entity_poly.pdbx_seq_one_letter_code
_entity_poly.pdbx_strand_id
1 'polypeptide(L)'
;MIRMDDKGQVSFEYLMLILIGIIILGTVTIPLIGRAIDASNDVSRASDAKVAVESIANAANIVYANGPGAKRTVTFYVPQNGTIGFDQTNKVIYFSLTLSNNTVKSINATTEYGNITLNTVTLTRSWYKAVVHWPNRNANIVITISKVS
;
A
#
# COMPACT_ATOMS: atom_id res chain seq x y z
N MET A 1 26.67 -58.38 -18.66
CA MET A 1 26.35 -57.70 -17.39
C MET A 1 27.51 -56.76 -17.07
N ILE A 2 27.35 -55.45 -17.22
CA ILE A 2 28.41 -54.49 -16.90
C ILE A 2 28.48 -54.44 -15.37
N ARG A 3 29.57 -54.94 -14.77
CA ARG A 3 29.85 -54.78 -13.34
C ARG A 3 30.43 -53.38 -13.15
N MET A 4 29.70 -52.54 -12.42
CA MET A 4 30.21 -51.23 -12.00
C MET A 4 31.32 -51.45 -10.98
N ASP A 5 32.44 -50.74 -11.13
CA ASP A 5 33.50 -50.70 -10.12
C ASP A 5 32.98 -50.00 -8.86
N ASP A 6 33.22 -50.57 -7.68
CA ASP A 6 32.65 -50.10 -6.40
C ASP A 6 32.96 -48.61 -6.15
N LYS A 7 34.12 -48.15 -6.61
CA LYS A 7 34.55 -46.74 -6.53
C LYS A 7 33.69 -45.80 -7.39
N GLY A 8 33.25 -46.28 -8.56
CA GLY A 8 32.35 -45.55 -9.45
C GLY A 8 30.94 -45.44 -8.91
N GLN A 9 30.43 -46.51 -8.29
CA GLN A 9 29.12 -46.51 -7.63
C GLN A 9 29.07 -45.52 -6.46
N VAL A 10 30.10 -45.53 -5.60
CA VAL A 10 30.19 -44.62 -4.46
C VAL A 10 30.28 -43.16 -4.92
N SER A 11 31.08 -42.87 -5.94
CA SER A 11 31.20 -41.49 -6.49
C SER A 11 29.88 -40.99 -7.07
N PHE A 12 29.11 -41.88 -7.73
CA PHE A 12 27.80 -41.55 -8.26
C PHE A 12 26.77 -41.27 -7.16
N GLU A 13 26.79 -42.03 -6.06
CA GLU A 13 25.90 -41.82 -4.92
C GLU A 13 26.13 -40.45 -4.27
N TYR A 14 27.38 -40.05 -4.07
CA TYR A 14 27.71 -38.71 -3.57
C TYR A 14 27.25 -37.59 -4.52
N LEU A 15 27.41 -37.78 -5.83
CA LEU A 15 26.92 -36.82 -6.83
C LEU A 15 25.39 -36.69 -6.77
N MET A 16 24.68 -37.82 -6.65
CA MET A 16 23.22 -37.85 -6.49
C MET A 16 22.77 -37.13 -5.22
N LEU A 17 23.46 -37.34 -4.11
CA LEU A 17 23.13 -36.69 -2.84
C LEU A 17 23.27 -35.17 -2.95
N ILE A 18 24.36 -34.68 -3.54
CA ILE A 18 24.57 -33.24 -3.77
C ILE A 18 23.49 -32.68 -4.71
N LEU A 19 23.17 -33.40 -5.80
CA LEU A 19 22.14 -32.99 -6.75
C LEU A 19 20.77 -32.87 -6.07
N ILE A 20 20.37 -33.86 -5.28
CA ILE A 20 19.13 -33.83 -4.50
C ILE A 20 19.14 -32.67 -3.51
N GLY A 21 20.27 -32.42 -2.85
CA GLY A 21 20.45 -31.28 -1.95
C GLY A 21 20.19 -29.95 -2.66
N ILE A 22 20.76 -29.74 -3.84
CA ILE A 22 20.55 -28.52 -4.65
C ILE A 22 19.09 -28.39 -5.08
N ILE A 23 18.44 -29.49 -5.47
CA ILE A 23 17.02 -29.49 -5.86
C ILE A 23 16.14 -29.07 -4.67
N ILE A 24 16.37 -29.65 -3.48
CA ILE A 24 15.62 -29.30 -2.26
C ILE A 24 15.84 -27.82 -1.90
N LEU A 25 17.08 -27.33 -1.99
CA LEU A 25 17.37 -25.92 -1.73
C LEU A 25 16.64 -25.01 -2.74
N GLY A 26 16.64 -25.37 -4.02
CA GLY A 26 15.94 -24.61 -5.06
C GLY A 26 14.43 -24.56 -4.84
N THR A 27 13.80 -25.69 -4.49
CA THR A 27 12.35 -25.77 -4.30
C THR A 27 11.86 -24.94 -3.11
N VAL A 28 12.67 -24.78 -2.06
CA VAL A 28 12.32 -23.95 -0.90
C VAL A 28 12.70 -22.48 -1.11
N THR A 29 13.86 -22.22 -1.70
CA THR A 29 14.41 -20.86 -1.79
C THR A 29 13.65 -19.99 -2.79
N ILE A 30 13.29 -20.52 -3.96
CA ILE A 30 12.57 -19.75 -5.00
C ILE A 30 11.23 -19.19 -4.49
N PRO A 31 10.31 -19.99 -3.92
CA PRO A 31 9.05 -19.44 -3.40
C PRO A 31 9.25 -18.53 -2.19
N LEU A 32 10.28 -18.76 -1.37
CA LEU A 32 10.60 -17.90 -0.23
C LEU A 32 10.99 -16.49 -0.69
N ILE A 33 11.86 -16.39 -1.72
CA ILE A 33 12.25 -15.12 -2.33
C ILE A 33 11.02 -14.39 -2.89
N GLY A 34 10.15 -15.11 -3.61
CA GLY A 34 8.90 -14.53 -4.14
C GLY A 34 8.04 -13.89 -3.05
N ARG A 35 7.79 -14.62 -1.96
CA ARG A 35 7.01 -14.11 -0.81
C ARG A 35 7.67 -12.92 -0.13
N ALA A 36 9.00 -12.91 -0.03
CA ALA A 36 9.73 -11.80 0.56
C ALA A 36 9.62 -10.52 -0.29
N ILE A 37 9.68 -10.66 -1.62
CA ILE A 37 9.49 -9.55 -2.56
C ILE A 37 8.05 -9.00 -2.45
N ASP A 38 7.05 -9.87 -2.45
CA ASP A 38 5.65 -9.49 -2.30
C ASP A 38 5.39 -8.74 -0.99
N ALA A 39 5.86 -9.27 0.14
CA ALA A 39 5.74 -8.62 1.44
C ALA A 39 6.43 -7.25 1.47
N SER A 40 7.61 -7.13 0.86
CA SER A 40 8.35 -5.86 0.79
C SER A 40 7.59 -4.82 -0.05
N ASN A 41 7.03 -5.23 -1.19
CA ASN A 41 6.21 -4.37 -2.04
C ASN A 41 4.93 -3.92 -1.32
N ASP A 42 4.26 -4.84 -0.63
CA ASP A 42 3.06 -4.58 0.17
C ASP A 42 3.32 -3.53 1.26
N VAL A 43 4.44 -3.64 1.98
CA VAL A 43 4.87 -2.65 2.97
C VAL A 43 5.15 -1.30 2.32
N SER A 44 5.89 -1.27 1.21
CA SER A 44 6.19 -0.03 0.49
C SER A 44 4.91 0.69 0.05
N ARG A 45 3.96 -0.05 -0.57
CA ARG A 45 2.68 0.52 -1.01
C ARG A 45 1.83 0.98 0.16
N ALA A 46 1.80 0.24 1.27
CA ALA A 46 1.07 0.66 2.46
C ALA A 46 1.68 1.94 3.07
N SER A 47 3.00 2.07 3.06
CA SER A 47 3.72 3.27 3.51
C SER A 47 3.38 4.49 2.64
N ASP A 48 3.45 4.35 1.31
CA ASP A 48 3.09 5.43 0.38
C ASP A 48 1.62 5.85 0.55
N ALA A 49 0.71 4.87 0.69
CA ALA A 49 -0.69 5.14 0.96
C ALA A 49 -0.89 5.88 2.30
N LYS A 50 -0.12 5.52 3.33
CA LYS A 50 -0.14 6.18 4.64
C LYS A 50 0.26 7.64 4.53
N VAL A 51 1.37 7.93 3.84
CA VAL A 51 1.83 9.30 3.58
C VAL A 51 0.76 10.10 2.82
N ALA A 52 0.08 9.48 1.84
CA ALA A 52 -1.00 10.13 1.09
C ALA A 52 -2.18 10.51 1.98
N VAL A 53 -2.73 9.57 2.77
CA VAL A 53 -3.88 9.87 3.65
C VAL A 53 -3.51 10.85 4.76
N GLU A 54 -2.29 10.78 5.30
CA GLU A 54 -1.79 11.74 6.30
C GLU A 54 -1.63 13.14 5.72
N SER A 55 -1.13 13.27 4.49
CA SER A 55 -1.00 14.57 3.83
C SER A 55 -2.36 15.26 3.67
N ILE A 56 -3.40 14.50 3.35
CA ILE A 56 -4.77 15.03 3.22
C ILE A 56 -5.36 15.34 4.59
N ALA A 57 -5.18 14.47 5.58
CA ALA A 57 -5.67 14.68 6.94
C ALA A 57 -5.03 15.93 7.58
N ASN A 58 -3.72 16.08 7.43
CA ASN A 58 -2.99 17.26 7.87
C ASN A 58 -3.46 18.53 7.16
N ALA A 59 -3.73 18.47 5.85
CA ALA A 59 -4.31 19.60 5.13
C ALA A 59 -5.69 19.98 5.67
N ALA A 60 -6.53 19.01 6.04
CA ALA A 60 -7.82 19.26 6.67
C ALA A 60 -7.67 19.90 8.06
N ASN A 61 -6.75 19.40 8.88
CA ASN A 61 -6.46 19.99 10.20
C ASN A 61 -5.94 21.43 10.08
N ILE A 62 -5.06 21.72 9.11
CA ILE A 62 -4.57 23.08 8.85
C ILE A 62 -5.70 23.99 8.38
N VAL A 63 -6.57 23.53 7.48
CA VAL A 63 -7.73 24.30 7.02
C VAL A 63 -8.69 24.59 8.18
N TYR A 64 -8.89 23.62 9.06
CA TYR A 64 -9.68 23.81 10.27
C TYR A 64 -9.04 24.84 11.22
N ALA A 65 -7.74 24.73 11.49
CA ALA A 65 -7.01 25.65 12.36
C ALA A 65 -7.00 27.10 11.84
N ASN A 66 -6.91 27.28 10.52
CA ASN A 66 -6.95 28.61 9.88
C ASN A 66 -8.35 29.22 9.83
N GLY A 67 -9.40 28.42 10.05
CA GLY A 67 -10.78 28.89 10.12
C GLY A 67 -11.52 28.96 8.77
N PRO A 68 -12.79 29.42 8.80
CA PRO A 68 -13.64 29.49 7.62
C PRO A 68 -13.06 30.38 6.51
N GLY A 69 -13.22 29.95 5.26
CA GLY A 69 -12.63 30.61 4.08
C GLY A 69 -11.25 30.06 3.71
N ALA A 70 -10.60 29.29 4.60
CA ALA A 70 -9.31 28.70 4.31
C ALA A 70 -9.37 27.64 3.20
N LYS A 71 -8.28 27.55 2.44
CA LYS A 71 -8.09 26.58 1.37
C LYS A 71 -6.65 26.10 1.36
N ARG A 72 -6.46 24.79 1.24
CA ARG A 72 -5.16 24.19 0.98
C ARG A 72 -5.23 23.21 -0.17
N THR A 73 -4.14 23.16 -0.91
CA THR A 73 -3.90 22.15 -1.92
C THR A 73 -2.70 21.33 -1.50
N VAL A 74 -2.84 20.02 -1.59
CA VAL A 74 -1.75 19.05 -1.41
C VAL A 74 -1.71 18.08 -2.58
N THR A 75 -0.51 17.69 -2.96
CA THR A 75 -0.25 16.66 -3.97
C THR A 75 0.19 15.39 -3.27
N PHE A 76 -0.33 14.26 -3.70
CA PHE A 76 0.01 12.96 -3.13
C PHE A 76 0.07 11.90 -4.22
N TYR A 77 0.86 10.87 -3.97
CA TYR A 77 1.00 9.74 -4.87
C TYR A 77 0.10 8.59 -4.41
N VAL A 78 -0.56 7.94 -5.36
CA VAL A 78 -1.37 6.76 -5.14
C VAL A 78 -0.56 5.54 -5.60
N PRO A 79 -0.14 4.64 -4.70
CA PRO A 79 0.80 3.57 -5.02
C PRO A 79 0.19 2.44 -5.83
N GLN A 80 -1.12 2.22 -5.72
CA GLN A 80 -1.86 1.24 -6.49
C GLN A 80 -3.33 1.62 -6.59
N ASN A 81 -4.07 0.89 -7.43
CA ASN A 81 -5.51 1.10 -7.56
C ASN A 81 -6.20 0.81 -6.22
N GLY A 82 -7.14 1.66 -5.84
CA GLY A 82 -7.79 1.59 -4.55
C GLY A 82 -8.86 2.64 -4.39
N THR A 83 -9.47 2.69 -3.22
CA THR A 83 -10.55 3.62 -2.93
C THR A 83 -10.15 4.53 -1.79
N ILE A 84 -10.33 5.83 -1.98
CA ILE A 84 -10.19 6.82 -0.91
C ILE A 84 -11.57 7.28 -0.43
N GLY A 85 -11.71 7.53 0.86
CA GLY A 85 -12.94 8.07 1.43
C GLY A 85 -12.72 8.63 2.82
N PHE A 86 -13.82 9.09 3.43
CA PHE A 86 -13.85 9.58 4.80
C PHE A 86 -14.90 8.84 5.61
N ASP A 87 -14.51 8.34 6.77
CA ASP A 87 -15.41 7.75 7.75
C ASP A 87 -15.72 8.80 8.83
N GLN A 88 -16.97 9.26 8.84
CA GLN A 88 -17.47 10.27 9.78
C GLN A 88 -17.50 9.77 11.23
N THR A 89 -17.70 8.47 11.44
CA THR A 89 -17.82 7.88 12.78
C THR A 89 -16.49 7.92 13.51
N ASN A 90 -15.44 7.46 12.82
CA ASN A 90 -14.10 7.38 13.37
C ASN A 90 -13.25 8.63 13.08
N LYS A 91 -13.78 9.58 12.30
CA LYS A 91 -13.08 10.80 11.84
C LYS A 91 -11.76 10.45 11.15
N VAL A 92 -11.80 9.48 10.24
CA VAL A 92 -10.59 9.02 9.53
C VAL A 92 -10.75 9.18 8.02
N ILE A 93 -9.70 9.67 7.39
CA ILE A 93 -9.49 9.51 5.95
C ILE A 93 -8.87 8.13 5.75
N TYR A 94 -9.45 7.34 4.86
CA TYR A 94 -8.99 5.99 4.60
C TYR A 94 -8.64 5.79 3.12
N PHE A 95 -7.66 4.93 2.86
CA PHE A 95 -7.34 4.42 1.54
C PHE A 95 -7.31 2.89 1.57
N SER A 96 -8.13 2.24 0.75
CA SER A 96 -8.17 0.79 0.63
C SER A 96 -7.15 0.30 -0.40
N LEU A 97 -6.38 -0.70 -0.02
CA LEU A 97 -5.32 -1.28 -0.83
C LEU A 97 -5.40 -2.81 -0.78
N THR A 98 -5.23 -3.47 -1.93
CA THR A 98 -5.19 -4.94 -2.01
C THR A 98 -3.73 -5.40 -1.93
N LEU A 99 -3.43 -6.27 -0.97
CA LEU A 99 -2.11 -6.85 -0.75
C LEU A 99 -1.84 -8.01 -1.72
N SER A 100 -0.58 -8.42 -1.88
CA SER A 100 -0.18 -9.53 -2.78
C SER A 100 -0.86 -10.87 -2.42
N ASN A 101 -1.35 -11.04 -1.19
CA ASN A 101 -2.13 -12.21 -0.76
C ASN A 101 -3.64 -12.08 -1.03
N ASN A 102 -4.08 -11.10 -1.84
CA ASN A 102 -5.48 -10.75 -2.13
C ASN A 102 -6.30 -10.23 -0.93
N THR A 103 -5.69 -9.94 0.21
CA THR A 103 -6.40 -9.31 1.32
C THR A 103 -6.50 -7.80 1.11
N VAL A 104 -7.65 -7.21 1.46
CA VAL A 104 -7.84 -5.76 1.40
C VAL A 104 -7.53 -5.17 2.76
N LYS A 105 -6.62 -4.19 2.80
CA LYS A 105 -6.27 -3.44 4.00
C LYS A 105 -6.68 -1.98 3.83
N SER A 106 -7.28 -1.41 4.86
CA SER A 106 -7.57 0.03 4.92
C SER A 106 -6.46 0.74 5.69
N ILE A 107 -5.82 1.72 5.04
CA ILE A 107 -4.83 2.59 5.65
C ILE A 107 -5.50 3.89 6.06
N ASN A 108 -5.42 4.23 7.33
CA ASN A 108 -6.22 5.30 7.92
C ASN A 108 -5.33 6.43 8.46
N ALA A 109 -5.83 7.65 8.40
CA ALA A 109 -5.31 8.82 9.09
C ALA A 109 -6.45 9.58 9.77
N THR A 110 -6.27 9.89 11.05
CA THR A 110 -7.25 10.60 11.87
C THR A 110 -7.25 12.09 11.55
N THR A 111 -8.43 12.69 11.49
CA THR A 111 -8.62 14.14 11.42
C THR A 111 -9.16 14.65 12.76
N GLU A 112 -8.75 15.85 13.15
CA GLU A 112 -9.24 16.48 14.39
C GLU A 112 -10.69 16.96 14.24
N TYR A 113 -11.06 17.33 13.02
CA TYR A 113 -12.41 17.75 12.66
C TYR A 113 -13.21 16.58 12.05
N GLY A 114 -14.44 16.38 12.54
CA GLY A 114 -15.31 15.27 12.12
C GLY A 114 -16.27 15.60 10.97
N ASN A 115 -16.56 16.87 10.73
CA ASN A 115 -17.52 17.30 9.71
C ASN A 115 -16.81 17.55 8.37
N ILE A 116 -16.38 16.47 7.73
CA ILE A 116 -15.72 16.49 6.41
C ILE A 116 -16.62 15.81 5.38
N THR A 117 -16.77 16.47 4.23
CA THR A 117 -17.42 15.91 3.05
C THR A 117 -16.35 15.50 2.05
N LEU A 118 -16.14 14.19 1.93
CA LEU A 118 -15.32 13.56 0.90
C LEU A 118 -16.11 12.39 0.31
N ASN A 119 -16.45 12.48 -0.97
CA ASN A 119 -17.07 11.37 -1.66
C ASN A 119 -16.06 10.24 -1.81
N THR A 120 -16.54 9.00 -1.71
CA THR A 120 -15.73 7.82 -1.98
C THR A 120 -15.35 7.81 -3.46
N VAL A 121 -14.04 7.84 -3.75
CA VAL A 121 -13.52 7.88 -5.13
C VAL A 121 -12.57 6.71 -5.35
N THR A 122 -12.73 6.01 -6.47
CA THR A 122 -11.77 5.01 -6.95
C THR A 122 -10.62 5.69 -7.69
N LEU A 123 -9.41 5.46 -7.22
CA LEU A 123 -8.18 6.03 -7.77
C LEU A 123 -7.36 4.94 -8.46
N THR A 124 -6.64 5.33 -9.50
CA THR A 124 -5.65 4.46 -10.14
C THR A 124 -4.25 4.86 -9.70
N ARG A 125 -3.25 4.01 -9.94
CA ARG A 125 -1.85 4.36 -9.64
C ARG A 125 -1.40 5.61 -10.40
N SER A 126 -1.27 6.73 -9.73
CA SER A 126 -0.84 8.00 -10.31
C SER A 126 -0.61 9.09 -9.26
N TRP A 127 -0.21 10.27 -9.71
CA TRP A 127 -0.19 11.47 -8.88
C TRP A 127 -1.55 12.16 -8.89
N TYR A 128 -1.98 12.60 -7.71
CA TYR A 128 -3.23 13.29 -7.48
C TYR A 128 -3.03 14.57 -6.69
N LYS A 129 -4.01 15.46 -6.83
CA LYS A 129 -4.12 16.71 -6.09
C LYS A 129 -5.41 16.68 -5.30
N ALA A 130 -5.30 16.87 -3.99
CA ALA A 130 -6.44 17.14 -3.11
C ALA A 130 -6.53 18.64 -2.85
N VAL A 131 -7.71 19.19 -3.10
CA VAL A 131 -8.09 20.54 -2.71
C VAL A 131 -8.99 20.42 -1.50
N VAL A 132 -8.52 20.92 -0.37
CA VAL A 132 -9.25 20.97 0.90
C VAL A 132 -9.69 22.40 1.14
N HIS A 133 -10.99 22.61 1.33
CA HIS A 133 -11.55 23.94 1.48
C HIS A 133 -12.66 23.97 2.53
N TRP A 134 -12.63 24.98 3.40
CA TRP A 134 -13.72 25.26 4.32
C TRP A 134 -14.49 26.50 3.85
N PRO A 135 -15.69 26.34 3.24
CA PRO A 135 -16.37 27.47 2.62
C PRO A 135 -16.92 28.50 3.61
N ASN A 136 -17.54 28.06 4.71
CA ASN A 136 -18.03 28.94 5.77
C ASN A 136 -18.16 28.18 7.09
N ARG A 137 -18.34 28.90 8.21
CA ARG A 137 -18.38 28.32 9.56
C ARG A 137 -19.45 27.23 9.75
N ASN A 138 -20.56 27.32 9.03
CA ASN A 138 -21.70 26.40 9.17
C ASN A 138 -21.65 25.25 8.15
N ALA A 139 -20.64 25.23 7.27
CA ALA A 139 -20.46 24.22 6.26
C ALA A 139 -19.35 23.24 6.66
N ASN A 140 -19.42 22.04 6.08
CA ASN A 140 -18.39 21.02 6.23
C ASN A 140 -17.12 21.41 5.47
N ILE A 141 -15.98 20.88 5.89
CA ILE A 141 -14.76 20.95 5.09
C ILE A 141 -14.95 20.02 3.88
N VAL A 142 -14.78 20.56 2.68
CA VAL A 142 -14.94 19.80 1.44
C VAL A 142 -13.57 19.42 0.91
N ILE A 143 -13.40 18.13 0.59
CA ILE A 143 -12.19 17.61 -0.05
C ILE A 143 -12.55 17.17 -1.46
N THR A 144 -11.85 17.74 -2.44
CA THR A 144 -12.00 17.38 -3.86
C THR A 144 -10.68 16.84 -4.38
N ILE A 145 -10.72 15.67 -5.01
CA ILE A 145 -9.54 14.99 -5.54
C ILE A 145 -9.60 14.99 -7.05
N SER A 146 -8.51 15.40 -7.69
CA SER A 146 -8.34 15.39 -9.13
C SER A 146 -6.98 14.80 -9.50
N LYS A 147 -6.91 14.07 -10.62
CA LYS A 147 -5.65 13.54 -11.15
C LYS A 147 -4.75 14.69 -11.60
N VAL A 148 -3.45 14.60 -11.34
CA VAL A 148 -2.46 15.53 -11.91
C VAL A 148 -2.19 15.07 -13.33
N SER A 149 -2.41 15.96 -14.31
CA SER A 149 -2.21 15.71 -15.74
C SER A 149 -0.76 15.41 -16.06
#